data_AF-A0A1V9XBS4-F1
#
_entry.id   AF-A0A1V9XBS4-F1
#
_cell.length_a   1.000
_cell.length_b   1.000
_cell.length_c   1.000
_cell.angle_alpha   90.00
_cell.angle_beta   90.00
_cell.angle_gamma   90.00
#
_symmetry.space_group_name_H-M   'P 1'
#
loop_
_entity.id
_entity.type
_entity.pdbx_description
1 polymer ?
#
loop_
_entity_poly.entity_id
_entity_poly.type
_entity_poly.pdbx_seq_one_letter_code
_entity_poly.pdbx_strand_id
1 'polypeptide(L)'
;MCKCAGRTRRKAVTLLAYPACLTTRACPRNRQQNKSEENRHKMSSGGGVKLADLCADCCAADPSWASLSLGVLICSRCALVHFGLGRHVSHIVCVNDRLPVRQKELLDALSTRNINSVWEHYLLDSSFTGGYRKPSPNDQSLHPTRSAFIKSKYVFMNFMERLPHDVNELQVNIRLMTNLRTNDVDESLKLILQGADVRFVHHDTGQTLLHAAVLAGQPLQVELLLIHGADPRAEDTAGHSALDLARAACRPDLTSQMMSALNQLSDRLQSFVASIDGQLLTNTSPPLQLDDEVRTELCKDLYDEVERRELQELMNCDEVPFLPVNPAFASVRNQSRQKLARLSRQELATLIVMCVGQERLRETNSCDGVGSGSRILDDDDEPLYDSVCGDDDITIIAEEIEQSATASIIETPESPTTSPPSPAPALPAAPPPVIEAPGFFPNLILKTDEITKRTHALLMAAKTQNESSYLSICKQIRCSVVEMSYLLPQSFAEPACHSALQDIIRAADDLVDNCDCLLTGDKAENAQNIIKLVFNVAHGVKTFVTSFPHLRNKQPPSLGQT
;
A
#
# COMPACT_ATOMS: atom_id res chain seq x y z
N MET A 1 -16.97 73.92 8.63
CA MET A 1 -18.29 73.28 8.78
C MET A 1 -18.47 72.26 7.65
N CYS A 2 -19.25 71.20 7.89
CA CYS A 2 -19.69 70.19 6.91
C CYS A 2 -18.57 69.32 6.24
N LYS A 3 -18.87 68.13 5.70
CA LYS A 3 -19.72 67.00 6.16
C LYS A 3 -19.51 65.80 5.21
N CYS A 4 -19.46 64.57 5.74
CA CYS A 4 -19.64 63.30 4.99
C CYS A 4 -18.58 62.95 3.90
N ALA A 5 -18.41 61.70 3.46
CA ALA A 5 -18.65 60.41 4.11
C ALA A 5 -17.88 59.25 3.43
N GLY A 6 -17.43 58.27 4.23
CA GLY A 6 -17.61 56.83 3.98
C GLY A 6 -16.78 56.11 2.90
N ARG A 7 -16.00 55.11 3.34
CA ARG A 7 -16.03 53.74 2.76
C ARG A 7 -15.40 52.69 3.68
N THR A 8 -15.94 51.49 3.61
CA THR A 8 -15.55 50.30 4.39
C THR A 8 -14.09 49.88 4.18
N ARG A 9 -13.43 49.43 5.26
CA ARG A 9 -12.21 48.59 5.18
C ARG A 9 -12.42 47.30 5.98
N ARG A 10 -11.76 46.23 5.51
CA ARG A 10 -11.92 44.85 5.99
C ARG A 10 -11.31 44.67 7.38
N LYS A 11 -11.82 43.71 8.16
CA LYS A 11 -11.18 43.25 9.40
C LYS A 11 -9.75 42.80 9.09
N ALA A 12 -8.76 43.31 9.83
CA ALA A 12 -7.41 42.80 9.76
C ALA A 12 -7.34 41.44 10.48
N VAL A 13 -6.76 40.43 9.83
CA VAL A 13 -6.27 39.23 10.51
C VAL A 13 -4.82 39.50 10.89
N THR A 14 -4.51 39.44 12.18
CA THR A 14 -3.17 39.73 12.69
C THR A 14 -2.18 38.67 12.24
N LEU A 15 -1.29 39.02 11.30
CA LEU A 15 -0.11 38.24 11.00
C LEU A 15 0.88 38.34 12.16
N LEU A 16 0.79 37.40 13.10
CA LEU A 16 1.87 37.15 14.05
C LEU A 16 3.03 36.49 13.29
N ALA A 17 4.06 37.29 12.99
CA ALA A 17 5.30 36.79 12.44
C ALA A 17 6.04 35.96 13.50
N TYR A 18 6.06 34.64 13.34
CA TYR A 18 6.94 33.78 14.12
C TYR A 18 8.39 33.94 13.63
N PRO A 19 9.37 34.14 14.52
CA PRO A 19 10.77 34.32 14.14
C PRO A 19 11.36 33.01 13.61
N ALA A 20 12.29 33.13 12.64
CA ALA A 20 12.90 31.98 12.00
C ALA A 20 13.83 31.20 12.95
N CYS A 21 13.49 29.95 13.24
CA CYS A 21 14.36 29.00 13.95
C CYS A 21 14.30 27.62 13.28
N LEU A 22 15.00 27.47 12.14
CA LEU A 22 15.17 26.18 11.45
C LEU A 22 16.65 25.80 11.36
N THR A 23 17.27 25.58 12.52
CA THR A 23 18.51 24.80 12.60
C THR A 23 18.19 23.32 12.56
N THR A 24 17.67 22.83 11.42
CA THR A 24 17.49 21.39 11.19
C THR A 24 18.86 20.72 11.23
N ARG A 25 19.18 20.04 12.33
CA ARG A 25 20.45 19.30 12.45
C ARG A 25 20.45 18.17 11.41
N ALA A 26 21.62 17.87 10.86
CA ALA A 26 21.81 16.59 10.19
C ALA A 26 21.56 15.45 11.18
N CYS A 27 21.09 14.30 10.70
CA CYS A 27 20.91 13.10 11.50
C CYS A 27 22.17 12.85 12.37
N PRO A 28 22.03 12.50 13.67
CA PRO A 28 23.12 12.55 14.64
C PRO A 28 24.29 11.61 14.30
N ARG A 29 25.27 12.14 13.56
CA ARG A 29 26.58 11.51 13.33
C ARG A 29 27.26 11.33 14.69
N ASN A 30 27.37 10.08 15.14
CA ASN A 30 28.01 9.73 16.41
C ASN A 30 29.51 10.08 16.33
N ARG A 31 29.90 11.23 16.90
CA ARG A 31 31.09 11.94 16.42
C ARG A 31 32.39 11.58 17.15
N GLN A 32 33.13 10.69 16.52
CA GLN A 32 34.60 10.72 16.38
C GLN A 32 35.41 11.02 17.66
N GLN A 33 35.96 9.96 18.25
CA GLN A 33 37.41 9.93 18.45
C GLN A 33 38.01 9.03 17.34
N ASN A 34 39.30 9.18 17.04
CA ASN A 34 40.08 8.36 16.08
C ASN A 34 39.70 8.40 14.58
N LYS A 35 38.99 9.44 14.07
CA LYS A 35 38.82 9.69 12.61
C LYS A 35 39.28 11.08 12.14
N SER A 36 40.09 11.77 12.94
CA SER A 36 40.57 13.14 12.66
C SER A 36 41.89 13.22 11.89
N GLU A 37 42.69 12.15 11.88
CA GLU A 37 44.03 12.14 11.30
C GLU A 37 44.04 11.59 9.87
N GLU A 38 43.33 10.48 9.64
CA GLU A 38 43.17 9.84 8.32
C GLU A 38 42.59 10.82 7.26
N ASN A 39 41.60 11.63 7.64
CA ASN A 39 40.98 12.61 6.74
C ASN A 39 41.89 13.79 6.37
N ARG A 40 43.03 14.03 7.05
CA ARG A 40 43.97 15.08 6.62
C ARG A 40 44.72 14.72 5.34
N HIS A 41 44.82 13.43 5.00
CA HIS A 41 45.50 12.97 3.79
C HIS A 41 44.60 12.97 2.52
N LYS A 42 43.31 13.32 2.64
CA LYS A 42 42.37 13.38 1.50
C LYS A 42 42.11 14.78 0.92
N MET A 43 42.76 15.82 1.43
CA MET A 43 42.71 17.19 0.85
C MET A 43 43.72 17.44 -0.29
N SER A 44 44.22 16.38 -0.95
CA SER A 44 45.18 16.49 -2.07
C SER A 44 44.79 15.61 -3.27
N SER A 45 43.52 15.63 -3.66
CA SER A 45 43.05 15.06 -4.93
C SER A 45 41.81 15.80 -5.43
N GLY A 46 41.85 16.36 -6.64
CA GLY A 46 40.73 17.07 -7.26
C GLY A 46 39.65 16.12 -7.77
N GLY A 47 38.90 15.49 -6.85
CA GLY A 47 37.74 14.66 -7.18
C GLY A 47 36.48 15.51 -7.34
N GLY A 48 35.78 15.38 -8.48
CA GLY A 48 34.42 15.88 -8.63
C GLY A 48 33.45 15.10 -7.74
N VAL A 49 32.41 15.77 -7.24
CA VAL A 49 31.30 15.14 -6.49
C VAL A 49 30.63 14.09 -7.39
N LYS A 50 30.48 12.84 -6.92
CA LYS A 50 29.83 11.81 -7.73
C LYS A 50 28.32 12.04 -7.72
N LEU A 51 27.63 11.59 -8.77
CA LEU A 51 26.18 11.72 -8.87
C LEU A 51 25.44 10.99 -7.72
N ALA A 52 26.05 9.93 -7.17
CA ALA A 52 25.57 9.21 -5.99
C ALA A 52 25.65 10.04 -4.68
N ASP A 53 26.55 11.02 -4.59
CA ASP A 53 26.74 11.85 -3.40
C ASP A 53 25.75 13.04 -3.34
N LEU A 54 24.70 13.02 -4.18
CA LEU A 54 23.72 14.10 -4.35
C LEU A 54 22.28 13.63 -4.03
N CYS A 55 21.52 14.50 -3.38
CA CYS A 55 20.10 14.35 -3.15
C CYS A 55 19.31 14.20 -4.46
N ALA A 56 18.60 13.08 -4.61
CA ALA A 56 17.87 12.70 -5.81
C ALA A 56 16.88 13.75 -6.34
N ASP A 57 16.27 14.58 -5.49
CA ASP A 57 15.21 15.51 -5.92
C ASP A 57 15.64 16.96 -6.12
N CYS A 58 16.78 17.37 -5.56
CA CYS A 58 17.22 18.77 -5.64
C CYS A 58 18.73 18.97 -5.81
N CYS A 59 19.48 17.89 -6.03
CA CYS A 59 20.92 17.89 -6.28
C CYS A 59 21.77 18.57 -5.18
N ALA A 60 21.24 18.66 -3.95
CA ALA A 60 21.99 19.08 -2.77
C ALA A 60 22.98 17.99 -2.35
N ALA A 61 24.25 18.34 -2.13
CA ALA A 61 25.29 17.41 -1.69
C ALA A 61 25.06 16.86 -0.27
N ASP A 62 25.78 15.78 0.07
CA ASP A 62 25.76 15.08 1.36
C ASP A 62 24.34 14.68 1.84
N PRO A 63 23.55 13.93 1.05
CA PRO A 63 22.28 13.36 1.53
C PRO A 63 22.54 12.47 2.75
N SER A 64 21.82 12.75 3.85
CA SER A 64 21.92 12.01 5.12
C SER A 64 20.71 11.11 5.39
N TRP A 65 19.79 11.06 4.43
CA TRP A 65 18.56 10.28 4.48
C TRP A 65 18.40 9.48 3.20
N ALA A 66 17.60 8.42 3.25
CA ALA A 66 17.26 7.62 2.10
C ALA A 66 15.78 7.22 2.16
N SER A 67 15.22 6.86 1.01
CA SER A 67 13.94 6.15 0.92
C SER A 67 14.18 4.75 0.38
N LEU A 68 14.10 3.74 1.25
CA LEU A 68 14.35 2.33 0.91
C LEU A 68 13.44 1.85 -0.22
N SER A 69 12.12 2.10 -0.10
CA SER A 69 11.10 1.73 -1.10
C SER A 69 11.20 2.44 -2.46
N LEU A 70 12.16 3.36 -2.62
CA LEU A 70 12.34 4.16 -3.83
C LEU A 70 13.80 4.14 -4.34
N GLY A 71 14.73 3.49 -3.64
CA GLY A 71 16.15 3.40 -3.99
C GLY A 71 16.97 4.70 -3.88
N VAL A 72 16.39 5.81 -3.38
CA VAL A 72 17.00 7.15 -3.48
C VAL A 72 17.62 7.67 -2.20
N LEU A 73 18.76 8.36 -2.35
CA LEU A 73 19.39 9.20 -1.33
C LEU A 73 18.84 10.63 -1.39
N ILE A 74 18.47 11.20 -0.24
CA ILE A 74 17.79 12.51 -0.14
C ILE A 74 18.37 13.37 1.00
N CYS A 75 18.32 14.70 0.84
CA CYS A 75 18.71 15.64 1.90
C CYS A 75 17.55 15.86 2.88
N SER A 76 17.83 16.36 4.10
CA SER A 76 16.80 16.57 5.14
C SER A 76 15.61 17.43 4.66
N ARG A 77 15.85 18.39 3.75
CA ARG A 77 14.80 19.27 3.19
C ARG A 77 13.85 18.56 2.21
N CYS A 78 14.24 17.40 1.68
CA CYS A 78 13.39 16.52 0.89
C CYS A 78 12.81 15.39 1.76
N ALA A 79 13.56 14.87 2.74
CA ALA A 79 13.08 13.87 3.69
C ALA A 79 11.80 14.33 4.43
N LEU A 80 11.72 15.59 4.86
CA LEU A 80 10.49 16.18 5.43
C LEU A 80 9.28 16.09 4.47
N VAL A 81 9.48 16.30 3.16
CA VAL A 81 8.42 16.18 2.16
C VAL A 81 8.00 14.72 1.98
N HIS A 82 8.96 13.80 1.90
CA HIS A 82 8.71 12.36 1.83
C HIS A 82 7.94 11.87 3.06
N PHE A 83 8.25 12.39 4.25
CA PHE A 83 7.60 12.01 5.51
C PHE A 83 6.11 12.38 5.49
N GLY A 84 5.78 13.52 4.87
CA GLY A 84 4.40 13.94 4.60
C GLY A 84 3.67 13.16 3.49
N LEU A 85 4.35 12.25 2.77
CA LEU A 85 3.71 11.25 1.89
C LEU A 85 3.35 9.99 2.69
N GLY A 86 4.24 9.59 3.61
CA GLY A 86 4.09 8.42 4.46
C GLY A 86 4.70 7.14 3.86
N ARG A 87 4.88 6.15 4.75
CA ARG A 87 5.60 4.88 4.49
C ARG A 87 5.15 4.13 3.23
N HIS A 88 3.84 4.17 2.92
CA HIS A 88 3.24 3.53 1.75
C HIS A 88 3.67 4.10 0.39
N VAL A 89 4.33 5.27 0.38
CA VAL A 89 5.07 5.81 -0.78
C VAL A 89 6.57 5.77 -0.50
N SER A 90 7.00 6.25 0.67
CA SER A 90 8.40 6.45 1.00
C SER A 90 8.73 5.94 2.41
N HIS A 91 9.41 4.80 2.47
CA HIS A 91 9.98 4.25 3.70
C HIS A 91 11.33 4.93 3.99
N ILE A 92 11.32 5.90 4.90
CA ILE A 92 12.46 6.80 5.16
C ILE A 92 13.38 6.21 6.24
N VAL A 93 14.68 6.26 5.98
CA VAL A 93 15.74 5.92 6.95
C VAL A 93 16.84 6.98 6.96
N CYS A 94 17.54 7.13 8.08
CA CYS A 94 18.79 7.89 8.11
C CYS A 94 19.96 6.99 7.65
N VAL A 95 20.83 7.55 6.80
CA VAL A 95 22.04 6.86 6.31
C VAL A 95 23.14 6.99 7.37
N ASN A 96 23.19 6.02 8.28
CA ASN A 96 24.18 5.94 9.36
C ASN A 96 24.57 4.48 9.66
N ASP A 97 25.49 4.28 10.60
CA ASP A 97 26.06 2.96 10.92
C ASP A 97 25.09 2.01 11.68
N ARG A 98 23.83 2.42 11.93
CA ARG A 98 22.74 1.56 12.44
C ARG A 98 21.86 0.98 11.33
N LEU A 99 22.00 1.43 10.09
CA LEU A 99 21.23 0.87 8.96
C LEU A 99 21.72 -0.56 8.67
N PRO A 100 20.82 -1.55 8.50
CA PRO A 100 21.21 -2.93 8.16
C PRO A 100 22.11 -2.99 6.92
N VAL A 101 23.11 -3.88 6.96
CA VAL A 101 24.17 -3.95 5.93
C VAL A 101 23.59 -4.16 4.53
N ARG A 102 22.63 -5.07 4.35
CA ARG A 102 21.98 -5.32 3.05
C ARG A 102 21.19 -4.12 2.52
N GLN A 103 20.56 -3.34 3.41
CA GLN A 103 19.84 -2.11 3.03
C GLN A 103 20.81 -1.00 2.59
N LYS A 104 21.97 -0.92 3.24
CA LYS A 104 23.04 -0.01 2.82
C LYS A 104 23.65 -0.43 1.49
N GLU A 105 23.97 -1.70 1.30
CA GLU A 105 24.47 -2.25 0.03
C GLU A 105 23.48 -2.02 -1.13
N LEU A 106 22.18 -2.19 -0.89
CA LEU A 106 21.12 -1.93 -1.88
C LEU A 106 21.04 -0.45 -2.26
N LEU A 107 21.10 0.47 -1.28
CA LEU A 107 21.14 1.92 -1.54
C LEU A 107 22.41 2.35 -2.26
N ASP A 108 23.58 1.79 -1.90
CA ASP A 108 24.85 2.06 -2.56
C ASP A 108 24.82 1.55 -4.02
N ALA A 109 24.18 0.40 -4.30
CA ALA A 109 23.98 -0.11 -5.66
C ALA A 109 23.07 0.80 -6.52
N LEU A 110 21.87 1.14 -6.03
CA LEU A 110 20.87 1.93 -6.76
C LEU A 110 21.31 3.40 -6.95
N SER A 111 22.01 3.97 -5.98
CA SER A 111 22.54 5.34 -6.08
C SER A 111 23.72 5.44 -7.06
N THR A 112 24.64 4.48 -7.07
CA THR A 112 25.81 4.50 -7.98
C THR A 112 25.44 4.28 -9.44
N ARG A 113 24.35 3.55 -9.72
CA ARG A 113 23.80 3.32 -11.06
C ARG A 113 22.82 4.42 -11.55
N ASN A 114 22.61 5.47 -10.75
CA ASN A 114 21.70 6.58 -11.03
C ASN A 114 20.24 6.15 -11.27
N ILE A 115 19.58 5.67 -10.22
CA ILE A 115 18.14 5.34 -10.20
C ILE A 115 17.19 6.50 -10.61
N ASN A 116 17.67 7.75 -10.69
CA ASN A 116 16.88 8.83 -11.31
C ASN A 116 16.65 8.61 -12.81
N SER A 117 17.42 7.74 -13.47
CA SER A 117 17.15 7.30 -14.85
C SER A 117 15.80 6.58 -15.00
N VAL A 118 15.30 5.95 -13.92
CA VAL A 118 13.94 5.40 -13.83
C VAL A 118 12.96 6.49 -13.42
N TRP A 119 13.19 7.14 -12.27
CA TRP A 119 12.25 8.10 -11.66
C TRP A 119 12.05 9.41 -12.43
N GLU A 120 13.01 9.79 -13.27
CA GLU A 120 13.04 11.06 -14.02
C GLU A 120 13.28 10.83 -15.52
N HIS A 121 13.00 9.61 -16.03
CA HIS A 121 13.22 9.19 -17.42
C HIS A 121 12.82 10.27 -18.45
N TYR A 122 11.56 10.73 -18.43
CA TYR A 122 11.08 11.77 -19.35
C TYR A 122 11.66 13.16 -19.07
N LEU A 123 12.17 13.47 -17.88
CA LEU A 123 12.88 14.73 -17.61
C LEU A 123 14.32 14.75 -18.13
N LEU A 124 14.88 13.58 -18.43
CA LEU A 124 16.21 13.42 -19.03
C LEU A 124 16.15 13.42 -20.57
N ASP A 125 14.98 13.18 -21.16
CA ASP A 125 14.77 13.32 -22.61
C ASP A 125 14.75 14.81 -23.02
N SER A 126 15.58 15.14 -24.01
CA SER A 126 15.65 16.47 -24.61
C SER A 126 14.38 16.87 -25.38
N SER A 127 13.48 15.92 -25.68
CA SER A 127 12.17 16.19 -26.29
C SER A 127 11.15 16.78 -25.31
N PHE A 128 11.37 16.67 -23.99
CA PHE A 128 10.35 16.95 -22.98
C PHE A 128 10.10 18.45 -22.77
N THR A 129 9.00 18.93 -23.33
CA THR A 129 8.55 20.33 -23.25
C THR A 129 7.69 20.65 -22.02
N GLY A 130 7.50 19.71 -21.08
CA GLY A 130 6.49 19.77 -20.04
C GLY A 130 6.62 20.84 -18.94
N GLY A 131 7.57 21.78 -19.04
CA GLY A 131 7.70 22.95 -18.14
C GLY A 131 8.13 22.65 -16.70
N TYR A 132 8.30 21.39 -16.32
CA TYR A 132 8.75 21.00 -14.97
C TYR A 132 10.24 21.29 -14.78
N ARG A 133 10.57 22.11 -13.79
CA ARG A 133 11.94 22.35 -13.33
C ARG A 133 12.21 21.59 -12.04
N LYS A 134 13.27 20.77 -12.03
CA LYS A 134 13.78 20.12 -10.81
C LYS A 134 14.18 21.20 -9.77
N PRO A 135 13.75 21.09 -8.50
CA PRO A 135 14.10 22.03 -7.43
C PRO A 135 15.60 22.22 -7.28
N SER A 136 16.04 23.40 -6.84
CA SER A 136 17.46 23.65 -6.53
C SER A 136 17.76 23.50 -5.03
N PRO A 137 19.03 23.32 -4.63
CA PRO A 137 19.44 23.33 -3.23
C PRO A 137 19.11 24.67 -2.56
N ASN A 138 19.24 25.76 -3.32
CA ASN A 138 19.11 27.14 -2.86
C ASN A 138 17.65 27.63 -2.81
N ASP A 139 16.67 26.86 -3.30
CA ASP A 139 15.26 27.24 -3.23
C ASP A 139 14.87 27.41 -1.75
N GLN A 140 14.64 28.66 -1.32
CA GLN A 140 14.97 29.14 0.03
C GLN A 140 14.09 28.58 1.17
N SER A 141 12.95 27.97 0.87
CA SER A 141 12.00 27.42 1.87
C SER A 141 11.42 26.06 1.42
N LEU A 142 10.49 25.50 2.18
CA LEU A 142 9.60 24.39 1.76
C LEU A 142 8.54 24.89 0.76
N HIS A 143 9.01 25.56 -0.30
CA HIS A 143 8.17 26.15 -1.34
C HIS A 143 7.32 25.06 -2.02
N PRO A 144 6.05 25.34 -2.41
CA PRO A 144 5.18 24.35 -3.04
C PRO A 144 5.81 23.63 -4.24
N THR A 145 6.75 24.27 -4.94
CA THR A 145 7.58 23.66 -6.01
C THR A 145 8.27 22.36 -5.57
N ARG A 146 8.88 22.28 -4.37
CA ARG A 146 9.55 21.05 -3.91
C ARG A 146 8.55 19.94 -3.60
N SER A 147 7.44 20.28 -2.92
CA SER A 147 6.39 19.30 -2.61
C SER A 147 5.66 18.80 -3.87
N ALA A 148 5.38 19.71 -4.81
CA ALA A 148 4.76 19.37 -6.09
C ALA A 148 5.68 18.51 -6.97
N PHE A 149 6.98 18.84 -7.06
CA PHE A 149 7.93 18.01 -7.81
C PHE A 149 8.04 16.59 -7.25
N ILE A 150 8.25 16.46 -5.94
CA ILE A 150 8.37 15.16 -5.26
C ILE A 150 7.07 14.34 -5.39
N LYS A 151 5.89 14.98 -5.32
CA LYS A 151 4.61 14.31 -5.59
C LYS A 151 4.45 13.89 -7.07
N SER A 152 4.81 14.75 -8.02
CA SER A 152 4.83 14.39 -9.44
C SER A 152 5.78 13.22 -9.75
N LYS A 153 6.92 13.15 -9.07
CA LYS A 153 7.94 12.11 -9.24
C LYS A 153 7.51 10.76 -8.67
N TYR A 154 7.06 10.73 -7.41
CA TYR A 154 6.86 9.46 -6.67
C TYR A 154 5.39 9.09 -6.41
N VAL A 155 4.45 10.05 -6.36
CA VAL A 155 3.02 9.76 -6.11
C VAL A 155 2.24 9.65 -7.42
N PHE A 156 2.53 10.53 -8.37
CA PHE A 156 1.87 10.55 -9.69
C PHE A 156 2.71 9.87 -10.79
N MET A 157 3.97 9.53 -10.51
CA MET A 157 4.89 8.84 -11.42
C MET A 157 5.02 9.49 -12.81
N ASN A 158 4.82 10.82 -12.88
CA ASN A 158 4.65 11.59 -14.13
C ASN A 158 5.86 11.56 -15.06
N PHE A 159 7.04 11.16 -14.56
CA PHE A 159 8.30 11.22 -15.28
C PHE A 159 8.91 9.83 -15.57
N MET A 160 8.26 8.73 -15.13
CA MET A 160 8.74 7.37 -15.38
C MET A 160 8.28 6.82 -16.73
N GLU A 161 9.12 6.00 -17.35
CA GLU A 161 8.79 5.27 -18.57
C GLU A 161 7.57 4.36 -18.34
N ARG A 162 6.51 4.58 -19.14
CA ARG A 162 5.30 3.74 -19.12
C ARG A 162 5.51 2.47 -19.94
N LEU A 163 4.91 1.37 -19.50
CA LEU A 163 4.89 0.13 -20.29
C LEU A 163 4.10 0.32 -21.61
N PRO A 164 4.53 -0.33 -22.71
CA PRO A 164 3.73 -0.48 -23.92
C PRO A 164 2.38 -1.16 -23.64
N HIS A 165 1.33 -0.80 -24.37
CA HIS A 165 -0.05 -1.23 -24.10
C HIS A 165 -0.32 -2.72 -24.39
N ASP A 166 0.61 -3.38 -25.07
CA ASP A 166 0.61 -4.80 -25.43
C ASP A 166 1.28 -5.70 -24.37
N VAL A 167 2.01 -5.13 -23.40
CA VAL A 167 2.62 -5.87 -22.29
C VAL A 167 1.56 -6.16 -21.23
N ASN A 168 1.26 -7.44 -21.00
CA ASN A 168 0.35 -7.85 -19.93
C ASN A 168 1.08 -8.03 -18.58
N GLU A 169 0.34 -7.96 -17.48
CA GLU A 169 0.87 -8.07 -16.11
C GLU A 169 1.72 -9.33 -15.90
N LEU A 170 1.27 -10.46 -16.45
CA LEU A 170 1.97 -11.75 -16.39
C LEU A 170 3.36 -11.69 -17.06
N GLN A 171 3.52 -10.97 -18.18
CA GLN A 171 4.83 -10.74 -18.79
C GLN A 171 5.75 -9.90 -17.90
N VAL A 172 5.23 -8.89 -17.20
CA VAL A 172 6.02 -8.08 -16.25
C VAL A 172 6.48 -8.97 -15.09
N ASN A 173 5.57 -9.77 -14.53
CA ASN A 173 5.84 -10.70 -13.42
C ASN A 173 6.85 -11.79 -13.80
N ILE A 174 6.74 -12.38 -15.00
CA ILE A 174 7.70 -13.37 -15.53
C ILE A 174 9.06 -12.72 -15.84
N ARG A 175 9.07 -11.49 -16.38
CA ARG A 175 10.31 -10.71 -16.61
C ARG A 175 11.01 -10.41 -15.29
N LEU A 176 10.29 -9.99 -14.26
CA LEU A 176 10.83 -9.79 -12.90
C LEU A 176 11.37 -11.12 -12.34
N MET A 177 10.59 -12.20 -12.36
CA MET A 177 11.03 -13.53 -11.90
C MET A 177 12.29 -14.03 -12.62
N THR A 178 12.46 -13.67 -13.89
CA THR A 178 13.67 -13.97 -14.65
C THR A 178 14.84 -13.06 -14.24
N ASN A 179 14.59 -11.76 -14.08
CA ASN A 179 15.60 -10.77 -13.70
C ASN A 179 16.15 -10.97 -12.28
N LEU A 180 15.33 -11.46 -11.35
CA LEU A 180 15.70 -11.82 -9.97
C LEU A 180 16.78 -12.93 -9.88
N ARG A 181 17.07 -13.63 -10.99
CA ARG A 181 18.22 -14.55 -11.07
C ARG A 181 19.57 -13.83 -11.22
N THR A 182 19.54 -12.53 -11.56
CA THR A 182 20.70 -11.64 -11.76
C THR A 182 20.86 -10.67 -10.59
N ASN A 183 21.94 -9.88 -10.58
CA ASN A 183 22.14 -8.76 -9.65
C ASN A 183 21.83 -7.39 -10.30
N ASP A 184 20.85 -7.35 -11.21
CA ASP A 184 20.24 -6.12 -11.70
C ASP A 184 19.06 -5.72 -10.81
N VAL A 185 19.34 -4.95 -9.76
CA VAL A 185 18.32 -4.44 -8.82
C VAL A 185 17.57 -3.24 -9.38
N ASP A 186 18.13 -2.53 -10.37
CA ASP A 186 17.56 -1.33 -10.96
C ASP A 186 16.41 -1.68 -11.90
N GLU A 187 16.61 -2.69 -12.75
CA GLU A 187 15.55 -3.26 -13.60
C GLU A 187 14.51 -4.00 -12.74
N SER A 188 14.89 -4.71 -11.67
CA SER A 188 13.92 -5.29 -10.73
C SER A 188 13.05 -4.23 -10.07
N LEU A 189 13.64 -3.15 -9.55
CA LEU A 189 12.90 -2.03 -8.95
C LEU A 189 12.01 -1.35 -10.00
N LYS A 190 12.52 -1.11 -11.22
CA LYS A 190 11.73 -0.57 -12.33
C LYS A 190 10.49 -1.43 -12.64
N LEU A 191 10.61 -2.76 -12.68
CA LEU A 191 9.49 -3.65 -12.96
C LEU A 191 8.44 -3.65 -11.84
N ILE A 192 8.88 -3.63 -10.58
CA ILE A 192 7.98 -3.45 -9.41
C ILE A 192 7.24 -2.11 -9.52
N LEU A 193 7.95 -1.02 -9.83
CA LEU A 193 7.39 0.32 -10.01
C LEU A 193 6.47 0.46 -11.24
N GLN A 194 6.65 -0.39 -12.26
CA GLN A 194 5.77 -0.49 -13.42
C GLN A 194 4.53 -1.38 -13.17
N GLY A 195 4.39 -1.94 -11.96
CA GLY A 195 3.19 -2.66 -11.52
C GLY A 195 3.32 -4.18 -11.43
N ALA A 196 4.54 -4.73 -11.38
CA ALA A 196 4.71 -6.16 -11.10
C ALA A 196 4.22 -6.51 -9.69
N ASP A 197 3.42 -7.58 -9.56
CA ASP A 197 2.96 -8.06 -8.26
C ASP A 197 4.10 -8.74 -7.50
N VAL A 198 4.47 -8.15 -6.37
CA VAL A 198 5.51 -8.66 -5.47
C VAL A 198 5.06 -9.95 -4.76
N ARG A 199 3.76 -10.25 -4.75
CA ARG A 199 3.18 -11.51 -4.26
C ARG A 199 2.96 -12.55 -5.36
N PHE A 200 3.39 -12.29 -6.60
CA PHE A 200 3.19 -13.19 -7.74
C PHE A 200 3.71 -14.61 -7.48
N VAL A 201 2.88 -15.59 -7.86
CA VAL A 201 3.14 -17.03 -7.75
C VAL A 201 3.14 -17.64 -9.15
N HIS A 202 4.20 -18.37 -9.53
CA HIS A 202 4.29 -18.98 -10.84
C HIS A 202 3.41 -20.23 -10.95
N HIS A 203 2.39 -20.17 -11.82
CA HIS A 203 1.39 -21.23 -12.00
C HIS A 203 1.94 -22.67 -12.11
N ASP A 204 2.95 -22.93 -12.95
CA ASP A 204 3.49 -24.28 -13.15
C ASP A 204 4.31 -24.84 -11.97
N THR A 205 4.77 -23.99 -11.04
CA THR A 205 5.79 -24.38 -10.03
C THR A 205 5.45 -23.97 -8.60
N GLY A 206 4.37 -23.21 -8.38
CA GLY A 206 4.05 -22.62 -7.08
C GLY A 206 5.06 -21.60 -6.56
N GLN A 207 6.12 -21.29 -7.31
CA GLN A 207 7.22 -20.49 -6.78
C GLN A 207 6.86 -19.01 -6.75
N THR A 208 6.99 -18.40 -5.57
CA THR A 208 6.96 -16.94 -5.42
C THR A 208 8.28 -16.30 -5.88
N LEU A 209 8.26 -14.99 -6.08
CA LEU A 209 9.47 -14.21 -6.42
C LEU A 209 10.63 -14.39 -5.42
N LEU A 210 10.33 -14.55 -4.12
CA LEU A 210 11.37 -14.82 -3.10
C LEU A 210 12.04 -16.18 -3.30
N HIS A 211 11.30 -17.24 -3.67
CA HIS A 211 11.90 -18.54 -3.97
C HIS A 211 12.91 -18.43 -5.13
N ALA A 212 12.56 -17.70 -6.20
CA ALA A 212 13.46 -17.47 -7.33
C ALA A 212 14.76 -16.73 -6.92
N ALA A 213 14.64 -15.65 -6.13
CA ALA A 213 15.79 -14.88 -5.65
C ALA A 213 16.68 -15.68 -4.65
N VAL A 214 16.05 -16.46 -3.75
CA VAL A 214 16.73 -17.32 -2.78
C VAL A 214 17.46 -18.47 -3.46
N LEU A 215 16.85 -19.13 -4.46
CA LEU A 215 17.47 -20.20 -5.24
C LEU A 215 18.63 -19.68 -6.09
N ALA A 216 18.50 -18.49 -6.69
CA ALA A 216 19.60 -17.82 -7.38
C ALA A 216 20.71 -17.33 -6.44
N GLY A 217 20.41 -17.14 -5.15
CA GLY A 217 21.37 -16.70 -4.13
C GLY A 217 21.66 -15.20 -4.17
N GLN A 218 20.68 -14.37 -4.55
CA GLN A 218 20.84 -12.92 -4.78
C GLN A 218 20.38 -12.09 -3.55
N PRO A 219 21.28 -11.70 -2.62
CA PRO A 219 20.87 -11.05 -1.36
C PRO A 219 20.24 -9.67 -1.54
N LEU A 220 20.66 -8.90 -2.56
CA LEU A 220 20.10 -7.57 -2.82
C LEU A 220 18.72 -7.64 -3.46
N GLN A 221 18.46 -8.68 -4.29
CA GLN A 221 17.13 -8.96 -4.83
C GLN A 221 16.17 -9.42 -3.71
N VAL A 222 16.66 -10.23 -2.77
CA VAL A 222 15.90 -10.59 -1.56
C VAL A 222 15.59 -9.35 -0.72
N GLU A 223 16.55 -8.45 -0.46
CA GLU A 223 16.30 -7.22 0.30
C GLU A 223 15.24 -6.32 -0.37
N LEU A 224 15.35 -6.15 -1.69
CA LEU A 224 14.40 -5.38 -2.48
C LEU A 224 12.97 -5.95 -2.37
N LEU A 225 12.79 -7.25 -2.56
CA LEU A 225 11.49 -7.92 -2.42
C LEU A 225 10.91 -7.79 -1.01
N LEU A 226 11.74 -7.93 0.03
CA LEU A 226 11.33 -7.75 1.43
C LEU A 226 10.87 -6.31 1.72
N ILE A 227 11.60 -5.30 1.22
CA ILE A 227 11.24 -3.88 1.33
C ILE A 227 9.88 -3.58 0.66
N HIS A 228 9.58 -4.25 -0.46
CA HIS A 228 8.29 -4.13 -1.17
C HIS A 228 7.20 -5.09 -0.66
N GLY A 229 7.43 -5.84 0.42
CA GLY A 229 6.40 -6.62 1.12
C GLY A 229 6.17 -8.05 0.61
N ALA A 230 7.15 -8.66 -0.05
CA ALA A 230 7.13 -10.11 -0.30
C ALA A 230 7.16 -10.89 1.03
N ASP A 231 6.41 -11.99 1.11
CA ASP A 231 6.28 -12.80 2.34
C ASP A 231 7.22 -14.01 2.33
N PRO A 232 8.22 -14.10 3.24
CA PRO A 232 9.09 -15.26 3.37
C PRO A 232 8.40 -16.55 3.83
N ARG A 233 7.19 -16.46 4.39
CA ARG A 233 6.38 -17.61 4.85
C ARG A 233 5.47 -18.18 3.76
N ALA A 234 5.37 -17.55 2.60
CA ALA A 234 4.62 -18.12 1.49
C ALA A 234 5.32 -19.41 1.02
N GLU A 235 4.54 -20.48 0.88
CA GLU A 235 5.01 -21.82 0.48
C GLU A 235 4.87 -22.03 -1.04
N ASP A 236 5.71 -22.91 -1.62
CA ASP A 236 5.55 -23.42 -2.99
C ASP A 236 4.63 -24.65 -3.07
N THR A 237 4.42 -25.20 -4.28
CA THR A 237 3.57 -26.41 -4.47
C THR A 237 4.14 -27.68 -3.85
N ALA A 238 5.37 -27.65 -3.33
CA ALA A 238 5.99 -28.73 -2.57
C ALA A 238 5.94 -28.49 -1.05
N GLY A 239 5.30 -27.41 -0.58
CA GLY A 239 5.16 -27.08 0.85
C GLY A 239 6.42 -26.51 1.48
N HIS A 240 7.37 -26.00 0.69
CA HIS A 240 8.57 -25.33 1.21
C HIS A 240 8.38 -23.83 1.20
N SER A 241 8.77 -23.15 2.28
CA SER A 241 8.90 -21.68 2.26
C SER A 241 10.24 -21.24 1.67
N ALA A 242 10.33 -19.97 1.28
CA ALA A 242 11.60 -19.37 0.83
C ALA A 242 12.69 -19.45 1.93
N LEU A 243 12.30 -19.42 3.21
CA LEU A 243 13.20 -19.59 4.35
C LEU A 243 13.75 -21.03 4.44
N ASP A 244 12.95 -22.03 4.09
CA ASP A 244 13.36 -23.44 4.11
C ASP A 244 14.25 -23.79 2.93
N LEU A 245 14.02 -23.21 1.75
CA LEU A 245 14.97 -23.30 0.64
C LEU A 245 16.31 -22.63 0.97
N ALA A 246 16.32 -21.51 1.72
CA ALA A 246 17.57 -20.88 2.17
C ALA A 246 18.34 -21.75 3.18
N ARG A 247 17.63 -22.42 4.10
CA ARG A 247 18.20 -23.40 5.04
C ARG A 247 18.77 -24.61 4.30
N ALA A 248 17.99 -25.23 3.41
CA ALA A 248 18.39 -26.41 2.64
C ALA A 248 19.58 -26.12 1.69
N ALA A 249 19.63 -24.92 1.10
CA ALA A 249 20.77 -24.45 0.30
C ALA A 249 21.99 -24.02 1.13
N CYS A 250 21.96 -24.17 2.46
CA CYS A 250 23.03 -23.73 3.39
C CYS A 250 23.41 -22.25 3.23
N ARG A 251 22.41 -21.36 3.09
CA ARG A 251 22.59 -19.90 2.95
C ARG A 251 22.20 -19.16 4.24
N PRO A 252 23.10 -19.08 5.25
CA PRO A 252 22.80 -18.44 6.54
C PRO A 252 22.52 -16.94 6.39
N ASP A 253 23.22 -16.24 5.52
CA ASP A 253 23.00 -14.82 5.20
C ASP A 253 21.54 -14.52 4.83
N LEU A 254 20.98 -15.28 3.88
CA LEU A 254 19.60 -15.09 3.42
C LEU A 254 18.59 -15.52 4.50
N THR A 255 18.92 -16.58 5.24
CA THR A 255 18.11 -17.05 6.37
C THR A 255 17.98 -15.96 7.44
N SER A 256 19.11 -15.36 7.85
CA SER A 256 19.17 -14.27 8.82
C SER A 256 18.48 -13.00 8.33
N GLN A 257 18.68 -12.65 7.05
CA GLN A 257 18.04 -11.51 6.39
C GLN A 257 16.50 -11.64 6.39
N MET A 258 15.97 -12.80 5.99
CA MET A 258 14.52 -13.05 6.00
C MET A 258 13.95 -13.14 7.43
N MET A 259 14.66 -13.75 8.38
CA MET A 259 14.25 -13.75 9.80
C MET A 259 14.18 -12.32 10.38
N SER A 260 15.17 -11.48 10.08
CA SER A 260 15.19 -10.07 10.49
C SER A 260 14.00 -9.30 9.92
N ALA A 261 13.66 -9.50 8.66
CA ALA A 261 12.47 -8.90 8.05
C ALA A 261 11.14 -9.42 8.66
N LEU A 262 11.04 -10.71 8.98
CA LEU A 262 9.88 -11.30 9.65
C LEU A 262 9.67 -10.77 11.07
N ASN A 263 10.76 -10.50 11.79
CA ASN A 263 10.73 -10.07 13.19
C ASN A 263 10.68 -8.53 13.35
N GLN A 264 11.12 -7.75 12.35
CA GLN A 264 11.19 -6.29 12.37
C GLN A 264 9.96 -5.59 12.99
N LEU A 265 8.75 -6.11 12.70
CA LEU A 265 7.52 -5.57 13.27
C LEU A 265 7.45 -5.77 14.80
N SER A 266 7.65 -7.01 15.24
CA SER A 266 7.65 -7.39 16.65
C SER A 266 8.76 -6.69 17.41
N ASP A 267 9.98 -6.69 16.88
CA ASP A 267 11.18 -6.15 17.51
C ASP A 267 11.06 -4.63 17.76
N ARG A 268 10.51 -3.87 16.79
CA ARG A 268 10.28 -2.42 16.97
C ARG A 268 9.20 -2.15 18.02
N LEU A 269 8.10 -2.90 18.01
CA LEU A 269 7.04 -2.75 19.01
C LEU A 269 7.52 -3.14 20.42
N GLN A 270 8.30 -4.21 20.55
CA GLN A 270 8.94 -4.67 21.78
C GLN A 270 9.95 -3.64 22.32
N SER A 271 10.80 -3.10 21.44
CA SER A 271 11.75 -2.01 21.77
C SER A 271 11.04 -0.75 22.26
N PHE A 272 9.95 -0.33 21.60
CA PHE A 272 9.16 0.82 22.03
C PHE A 272 8.54 0.62 23.41
N VAL A 273 7.95 -0.56 23.67
CA VAL A 273 7.40 -0.92 25.00
C VAL A 273 8.50 -0.96 26.06
N ALA A 274 9.65 -1.56 25.76
CA ALA A 274 10.80 -1.63 26.66
C ALA A 274 11.46 -0.26 26.96
N SER A 275 11.17 0.77 26.15
CA SER A 275 11.64 2.15 26.38
C SER A 275 10.86 2.90 27.49
N ILE A 276 9.89 2.24 28.14
CA ILE A 276 8.99 2.81 29.15
C ILE A 276 9.16 2.03 30.45
N ASP A 277 9.08 2.72 31.58
CA ASP A 277 9.22 2.09 32.90
C ASP A 277 8.13 1.02 33.11
N GLY A 278 8.59 -0.24 33.22
CA GLY A 278 7.72 -1.42 33.33
C GLY A 278 6.80 -1.39 34.54
N GLN A 279 7.12 -0.63 35.60
CA GLN A 279 6.25 -0.50 36.78
C GLN A 279 4.92 0.20 36.49
N LEU A 280 4.79 0.92 35.37
CA LEU A 280 3.50 1.48 34.92
C LEU A 280 2.71 0.52 34.01
N LEU A 281 3.34 -0.55 33.49
CA LEU A 281 2.73 -1.53 32.61
C LEU A 281 2.22 -2.79 33.33
N THR A 282 2.45 -2.93 34.64
CA THR A 282 1.97 -4.09 35.43
C THR A 282 0.46 -4.09 35.70
N ASN A 283 -0.23 -2.97 35.48
CA ASN A 283 -1.69 -2.84 35.66
C ASN A 283 -2.47 -3.10 34.36
N THR A 284 -1.94 -3.90 33.42
CA THR A 284 -2.59 -4.14 32.13
C THR A 284 -3.93 -4.84 32.27
N SER A 285 -4.96 -4.19 31.70
CA SER A 285 -6.24 -4.79 31.31
C SER A 285 -6.06 -6.12 30.56
N PRO A 286 -7.07 -7.01 30.54
CA PRO A 286 -7.03 -8.24 29.76
C PRO A 286 -6.72 -7.97 28.28
N PRO A 287 -6.06 -8.93 27.58
CA PRO A 287 -5.73 -8.77 26.16
C PRO A 287 -6.97 -8.58 25.30
N LEU A 288 -6.83 -7.84 24.21
CA LEU A 288 -7.93 -7.56 23.30
C LEU A 288 -8.35 -8.83 22.55
N GLN A 289 -9.59 -9.27 22.78
CA GLN A 289 -10.23 -10.31 21.98
C GLN A 289 -10.47 -9.76 20.56
N LEU A 290 -9.59 -10.12 19.64
CA LEU A 290 -9.57 -9.73 18.24
C LEU A 290 -9.23 -10.95 17.40
N ASP A 291 -9.80 -11.05 16.20
CA ASP A 291 -9.44 -12.06 15.21
C ASP A 291 -7.99 -11.88 14.73
N ASP A 292 -7.34 -12.97 14.29
CA ASP A 292 -5.91 -12.97 13.93
C ASP A 292 -5.57 -11.98 12.81
N GLU A 293 -6.44 -11.83 11.80
CA GLU A 293 -6.30 -10.85 10.72
C GLU A 293 -6.41 -9.41 11.24
N VAL A 294 -7.43 -9.12 12.04
CA VAL A 294 -7.70 -7.79 12.62
C VAL A 294 -6.55 -7.37 13.53
N ARG A 295 -6.04 -8.30 14.34
CA ARG A 295 -4.86 -8.09 15.21
C ARG A 295 -3.61 -7.82 14.38
N THR A 296 -3.42 -8.56 13.28
CA THR A 296 -2.28 -8.37 12.37
C THR A 296 -2.30 -6.99 11.69
N GLU A 297 -3.46 -6.54 11.21
CA GLU A 297 -3.60 -5.19 10.62
C GLU A 297 -3.48 -4.07 11.66
N LEU A 298 -3.98 -4.27 12.89
CA LEU A 298 -3.78 -3.33 13.99
C LEU A 298 -2.29 -3.23 14.38
N CYS A 299 -1.57 -4.35 14.43
CA CYS A 299 -0.12 -4.38 14.68
C CYS A 299 0.67 -3.62 13.60
N LYS A 300 0.27 -3.67 12.32
CA LYS A 300 0.85 -2.84 11.25
C LYS A 300 0.55 -1.34 11.44
N ASP A 301 -0.69 -1.01 11.82
CA ASP A 301 -1.09 0.38 12.08
C ASP A 301 -0.39 0.97 13.33
N LEU A 302 -0.11 0.15 14.35
CA LEU A 302 0.69 0.51 15.53
C LEU A 302 2.17 0.67 15.20
N TYR A 303 2.75 -0.24 14.41
CA TYR A 303 4.13 -0.15 13.93
C TYR A 303 4.37 1.17 13.20
N ASP A 304 3.47 1.54 12.28
CA ASP A 304 3.58 2.77 11.50
C ASP A 304 3.59 4.02 12.41
N GLU A 305 2.78 4.05 13.47
CA GLU A 305 2.75 5.18 14.42
C GLU A 305 4.01 5.23 15.31
N VAL A 306 4.57 4.08 15.71
CA VAL A 306 5.86 4.02 16.42
C VAL A 306 6.98 4.54 15.52
N GLU A 307 7.08 4.04 14.28
CA GLU A 307 8.07 4.50 13.30
C GLU A 307 7.90 5.99 12.99
N ARG A 308 6.66 6.51 12.92
CA ARG A 308 6.38 7.94 12.77
C ARG A 308 6.93 8.75 13.95
N ARG A 309 6.73 8.32 15.20
CA ARG A 309 7.26 9.01 16.40
C ARG A 309 8.79 9.01 16.41
N GLU A 310 9.41 7.88 16.13
CA GLU A 310 10.87 7.75 16.08
C GLU A 310 11.48 8.63 14.97
N LEU A 311 10.85 8.69 13.79
CA LEU A 311 11.25 9.60 12.71
C LEU A 311 11.03 11.08 13.08
N GLN A 312 9.95 11.41 13.79
CA GLN A 312 9.68 12.76 14.28
C GLN A 312 10.75 13.22 15.28
N GLU A 313 11.10 12.38 16.26
CA GLU A 313 12.20 12.61 17.22
C GLU A 313 13.56 12.74 16.50
N LEU A 314 13.85 11.88 15.50
CA LEU A 314 15.13 11.85 14.78
C LEU A 314 15.32 13.03 13.81
N MET A 315 14.23 13.53 13.20
CA MET A 315 14.26 14.73 12.33
C MET A 315 14.11 16.05 13.10
N ASN A 316 13.60 16.01 14.34
CA ASN A 316 13.24 17.19 15.14
C ASN A 316 12.31 18.13 14.34
N CYS A 317 11.12 17.63 13.98
CA CYS A 317 10.12 18.35 13.21
C CYS A 317 8.70 18.12 13.74
N ASP A 318 7.79 19.08 13.53
CA ASP A 318 6.36 18.96 13.92
C ASP A 318 5.42 18.99 12.70
N GLU A 319 5.98 18.84 11.50
CA GLU A 319 5.27 19.02 10.22
C GLU A 319 4.31 17.87 9.88
N VAL A 320 4.46 16.70 10.51
CA VAL A 320 3.64 15.49 10.30
C VAL A 320 3.14 14.94 11.65
N PRO A 321 2.14 15.61 12.26
CA PRO A 321 1.69 15.31 13.63
C PRO A 321 0.90 14.01 13.77
N PHE A 322 0.51 13.36 12.67
CA PHE A 322 -0.21 12.09 12.62
C PHE A 322 0.09 11.35 11.32
N LEU A 323 -0.27 10.07 11.23
CA LEU A 323 -0.04 9.25 10.04
C LEU A 323 -0.68 9.84 8.77
N PRO A 324 0.08 10.02 7.67
CA PRO A 324 -0.47 10.40 6.36
C PRO A 324 -1.55 9.43 5.88
N VAL A 325 -2.51 9.97 5.12
CA VAL A 325 -3.60 9.19 4.52
C VAL A 325 -3.04 8.27 3.45
N ASN A 326 -3.32 6.96 3.55
CA ASN A 326 -3.08 6.01 2.47
C ASN A 326 -4.33 5.87 1.60
N PRO A 327 -4.30 6.23 0.29
CA PRO A 327 -5.43 6.10 -0.62
C PRO A 327 -5.97 4.67 -0.79
N ALA A 328 -5.16 3.64 -0.52
CA ALA A 328 -5.58 2.25 -0.58
C ALA A 328 -6.43 1.81 0.63
N PHE A 329 -6.48 2.60 1.72
CA PHE A 329 -7.24 2.27 2.92
C PHE A 329 -8.58 3.02 2.99
N ALA A 330 -9.61 2.34 3.49
CA ALA A 330 -10.90 2.96 3.77
C ALA A 330 -10.77 4.17 4.71
N SER A 331 -11.64 5.17 4.55
CA SER A 331 -11.63 6.41 5.35
C SER A 331 -11.68 6.16 6.86
N VAL A 332 -12.39 5.12 7.31
CA VAL A 332 -12.47 4.70 8.71
C VAL A 332 -11.11 4.23 9.24
N ARG A 333 -10.34 3.44 8.46
CA ARG A 333 -9.00 2.97 8.85
C ARG A 333 -7.97 4.10 8.81
N ASN A 334 -8.05 5.00 7.84
CA ASN A 334 -7.23 6.21 7.86
C ASN A 334 -7.54 7.07 9.11
N GLN A 335 -8.81 7.17 9.53
CA GLN A 335 -9.18 7.87 10.76
C GLN A 335 -8.72 7.14 12.04
N SER A 336 -8.73 5.80 12.10
CA SER A 336 -8.19 5.07 13.26
C SER A 336 -6.67 5.22 13.38
N ARG A 337 -5.93 5.05 12.28
CA ARG A 337 -4.48 5.32 12.19
C ARG A 337 -4.14 6.73 12.69
N GLN A 338 -4.88 7.75 12.27
CA GLN A 338 -4.68 9.14 12.70
C GLN A 338 -5.06 9.40 14.16
N LYS A 339 -5.96 8.61 14.76
CA LYS A 339 -6.28 8.70 16.19
C LYS A 339 -5.15 8.18 17.08
N LEU A 340 -4.30 7.26 16.61
CA LEU A 340 -3.17 6.74 17.40
C LEU A 340 -2.21 7.86 17.85
N ALA A 341 -2.03 8.89 17.02
CA ALA A 341 -1.23 10.08 17.35
C ALA A 341 -1.76 10.90 18.53
N ARG A 342 -3.00 10.69 18.98
CA ARG A 342 -3.57 11.32 20.17
C ARG A 342 -3.21 10.59 21.48
N LEU A 343 -2.73 9.35 21.40
CA LEU A 343 -2.34 8.56 22.56
C LEU A 343 -0.98 9.03 23.09
N SER A 344 -0.86 9.20 24.40
CA SER A 344 0.44 9.38 25.06
C SER A 344 1.38 8.19 24.81
N ARG A 345 2.67 8.35 25.11
CA ARG A 345 3.67 7.27 24.99
C ARG A 345 3.28 6.04 25.83
N GLN A 346 2.66 6.26 26.99
CA GLN A 346 2.17 5.22 27.89
C GLN A 346 0.91 4.52 27.32
N GLU A 347 -0.12 5.27 26.93
CA GLU A 347 -1.36 4.68 26.36
C GLU A 347 -1.08 3.87 25.08
N LEU A 348 -0.18 4.35 24.21
CA LEU A 348 0.22 3.62 23.01
C LEU A 348 0.93 2.30 23.35
N ALA A 349 1.82 2.29 24.36
CA ALA A 349 2.49 1.07 24.80
C ALA A 349 1.54 0.09 25.49
N THR A 350 0.61 0.57 26.33
CA THR A 350 -0.46 -0.27 26.89
C THR A 350 -1.29 -0.91 25.78
N LEU A 351 -1.65 -0.16 24.73
CA LEU A 351 -2.35 -0.70 23.56
C LEU A 351 -1.52 -1.74 22.79
N ILE A 352 -0.21 -1.54 22.63
CA ILE A 352 0.70 -2.53 22.02
C ILE A 352 0.73 -3.81 22.87
N VAL A 353 0.88 -3.70 24.20
CA VAL A 353 0.90 -4.85 25.11
C VAL A 353 -0.45 -5.59 25.12
N MET A 354 -1.57 -4.87 25.08
CA MET A 354 -2.92 -5.46 24.98
C MET A 354 -3.21 -6.10 23.62
N CYS A 355 -2.50 -5.72 22.56
CA CYS A 355 -2.66 -6.24 21.20
C CYS A 355 -1.73 -7.43 20.89
N VAL A 356 -0.47 -7.38 21.33
CA VAL A 356 0.52 -8.45 21.08
C VAL A 356 0.49 -9.52 22.19
N GLY A 357 0.19 -9.12 23.43
CA GLY A 357 0.32 -9.93 24.64
C GLY A 357 1.73 -9.85 25.24
N GLN A 358 1.84 -9.89 26.58
CA GLN A 358 3.14 -9.82 27.27
C GLN A 358 4.04 -11.04 26.98
N GLU A 359 3.46 -12.19 26.62
CA GLU A 359 4.18 -13.45 26.42
C GLU A 359 4.83 -13.53 25.03
N ARG A 360 4.10 -13.18 23.97
CA ARG A 360 4.66 -13.04 22.61
C ARG A 360 5.71 -11.93 22.49
N LEU A 361 5.71 -10.96 23.41
CA LEU A 361 6.78 -9.95 23.59
C LEU A 361 7.97 -10.46 24.42
N ARG A 362 8.02 -11.74 24.78
CA ARG A 362 9.14 -12.41 25.48
C ARG A 362 9.68 -13.63 24.73
N GLU A 363 8.84 -14.34 23.99
CA GLU A 363 9.21 -15.53 23.19
C GLU A 363 10.33 -15.24 22.17
N THR A 364 10.48 -14.00 21.70
CA THR A 364 11.58 -13.55 20.82
C THR A 364 12.98 -13.71 21.45
N ASN A 365 13.10 -13.85 22.77
CA ASN A 365 14.37 -14.05 23.47
C ASN A 365 14.77 -15.54 23.65
N SER A 366 13.96 -16.51 23.20
CA SER A 366 14.17 -17.93 23.50
C SER A 366 14.46 -18.79 22.26
N CYS A 367 15.43 -18.36 21.44
CA CYS A 367 15.86 -19.07 20.23
C CYS A 367 17.35 -19.51 20.21
N ASP A 368 18.00 -19.56 21.38
CA ASP A 368 19.23 -20.37 21.58
C ASP A 368 18.84 -21.83 21.91
N GLY A 369 19.32 -22.79 21.12
CA GLY A 369 18.72 -24.13 21.06
C GLY A 369 19.59 -25.31 21.54
N VAL A 370 18.95 -26.24 22.25
CA VAL A 370 19.32 -27.66 22.45
C VAL A 370 18.00 -28.44 22.51
N GLY A 371 17.81 -29.66 21.99
CA GLY A 371 18.71 -30.54 21.25
C GLY A 371 18.46 -32.01 21.63
N SER A 372 17.96 -32.82 20.68
CA SER A 372 17.82 -34.29 20.75
C SER A 372 17.11 -34.89 22.00
N GLY A 373 15.79 -34.98 21.96
CA GLY A 373 15.01 -35.84 22.86
C GLY A 373 14.89 -37.26 22.29
N SER A 374 15.40 -38.27 23.00
CA SER A 374 15.37 -39.68 22.55
C SER A 374 14.02 -40.35 22.80
N ARG A 375 13.69 -41.36 21.98
CA ARG A 375 12.58 -42.28 22.26
C ARG A 375 12.98 -43.24 23.39
N ILE A 376 12.34 -43.15 24.55
CA ILE A 376 12.21 -44.26 25.50
C ILE A 376 10.73 -44.35 25.90
N LEU A 377 10.32 -45.59 26.18
CA LEU A 377 8.99 -46.02 26.56
C LEU A 377 8.56 -45.42 27.91
N ASP A 378 7.26 -45.18 28.07
CA ASP A 378 6.56 -45.40 29.33
C ASP A 378 5.41 -46.39 29.03
N ASP A 379 5.19 -47.32 29.96
CA ASP A 379 4.22 -48.43 29.88
C ASP A 379 3.33 -48.38 31.15
N ASP A 380 2.27 -49.17 31.21
CA ASP A 380 1.20 -49.17 32.24
C ASP A 380 1.60 -48.79 33.69
N ASP A 381 0.75 -47.98 34.35
CA ASP A 381 0.00 -48.47 35.53
C ASP A 381 -1.15 -47.52 35.95
N GLU A 382 -2.36 -48.07 36.08
CA GLU A 382 -3.55 -47.43 36.64
C GLU A 382 -3.70 -47.82 38.13
N PRO A 383 -4.16 -46.91 39.02
CA PRO A 383 -4.79 -47.34 40.27
C PRO A 383 -6.27 -46.93 40.36
N LEU A 384 -7.11 -47.94 40.44
CA LEU A 384 -8.57 -47.86 40.61
C LEU A 384 -8.98 -47.46 42.05
N TYR A 385 -10.30 -47.25 42.24
CA TYR A 385 -11.05 -47.39 43.52
C TYR A 385 -11.10 -46.16 44.48
N ASP A 386 -12.23 -45.74 45.09
CA ASP A 386 -13.68 -45.83 44.76
C ASP A 386 -14.47 -44.79 45.63
N SER A 387 -15.68 -44.44 45.18
CA SER A 387 -16.90 -43.98 45.89
C SER A 387 -16.85 -43.25 47.26
N VAL A 388 -17.67 -42.19 47.38
CA VAL A 388 -18.99 -42.21 48.10
C VAL A 388 -19.76 -40.88 47.88
N CYS A 389 -21.08 -40.92 48.05
CA CYS A 389 -22.08 -39.95 47.59
C CYS A 389 -22.27 -38.65 48.42
N GLY A 390 -23.13 -37.78 47.88
CA GLY A 390 -23.71 -36.59 48.51
C GLY A 390 -24.79 -36.01 47.60
N ASP A 391 -26.01 -36.49 47.73
CA ASP A 391 -27.14 -36.25 46.81
C ASP A 391 -27.92 -34.95 47.10
N ASP A 392 -28.70 -34.47 46.11
CA ASP A 392 -30.01 -33.80 46.29
C ASP A 392 -30.69 -33.52 44.91
N ASP A 393 -31.56 -34.44 44.47
CA ASP A 393 -32.96 -34.25 44.00
C ASP A 393 -33.48 -32.89 43.46
N ILE A 394 -34.45 -32.78 42.52
CA ILE A 394 -35.20 -33.72 41.65
C ILE A 394 -36.01 -32.89 40.60
N THR A 395 -36.25 -33.40 39.37
CA THR A 395 -37.56 -33.25 38.66
C THR A 395 -37.72 -34.21 37.46
N ILE A 396 -38.78 -35.02 37.49
CA ILE A 396 -39.26 -36.04 36.51
C ILE A 396 -40.17 -35.30 35.45
N ILE A 397 -40.57 -35.72 34.23
CA ILE A 397 -40.99 -36.98 33.52
C ILE A 397 -40.74 -36.72 32.00
N ALA A 398 -40.28 -37.59 31.07
CA ALA A 398 -40.35 -39.05 30.78
C ALA A 398 -41.52 -39.49 29.85
N GLU A 399 -41.38 -40.67 29.19
CA GLU A 399 -42.28 -41.31 28.17
C GLU A 399 -42.40 -40.56 26.81
N GLU A 400 -42.12 -41.09 25.59
CA GLU A 400 -41.86 -42.42 24.97
C GLU A 400 -43.08 -43.13 24.29
N ILE A 401 -42.81 -44.20 23.51
CA ILE A 401 -43.72 -45.23 22.92
C ILE A 401 -44.37 -44.90 21.54
N GLU A 402 -43.80 -45.35 20.40
CA GLU A 402 -44.08 -46.59 19.59
C GLU A 402 -45.01 -46.33 18.35
N GLN A 403 -45.29 -47.20 17.35
CA GLN A 403 -45.07 -48.66 17.14
C GLN A 403 -44.97 -49.06 15.63
N SER A 404 -44.87 -50.38 15.34
CA SER A 404 -44.82 -51.14 14.05
C SER A 404 -45.90 -50.82 12.98
N ALA A 405 -45.92 -51.29 11.72
CA ALA A 405 -45.86 -52.69 11.17
C ALA A 405 -45.95 -52.68 9.60
N THR A 406 -45.82 -53.72 8.73
CA THR A 406 -45.26 -55.10 8.68
C THR A 406 -45.32 -55.68 7.24
N ALA A 407 -44.29 -56.41 6.77
CA ALA A 407 -44.26 -57.33 5.59
C ALA A 407 -44.60 -56.71 4.20
N SER A 408 -44.45 -57.31 2.99
CA SER A 408 -44.11 -58.66 2.43
C SER A 408 -43.58 -58.46 0.97
N ILE A 409 -43.04 -59.38 0.13
CA ILE A 409 -42.54 -60.78 0.19
C ILE A 409 -41.66 -61.10 -1.08
N ILE A 410 -40.96 -62.25 -1.10
CA ILE A 410 -40.36 -63.11 -2.20
C ILE A 410 -40.54 -62.61 -3.68
N GLU A 411 -39.54 -62.58 -4.59
CA GLU A 411 -38.87 -63.74 -5.26
C GLU A 411 -37.56 -63.40 -6.03
N THR A 412 -36.86 -64.42 -6.57
CA THR A 412 -35.61 -64.35 -7.39
C THR A 412 -35.59 -65.49 -8.44
N PRO A 413 -34.67 -65.56 -9.44
CA PRO A 413 -33.60 -64.63 -9.87
C PRO A 413 -33.63 -64.30 -11.39
N GLU A 414 -32.72 -63.45 -11.90
CA GLU A 414 -31.89 -63.73 -13.11
C GLU A 414 -30.89 -62.60 -13.42
N SER A 415 -29.89 -62.88 -14.28
CA SER A 415 -28.88 -61.94 -14.80
C SER A 415 -28.23 -62.52 -16.08
N PRO A 416 -27.39 -61.80 -16.86
CA PRO A 416 -26.98 -60.39 -16.74
C PRO A 416 -27.07 -59.58 -18.08
N THR A 417 -26.91 -58.24 -18.04
CA THR A 417 -26.12 -57.50 -19.07
C THR A 417 -25.82 -56.03 -18.73
N THR A 418 -24.52 -55.71 -18.66
CA THR A 418 -23.83 -54.47 -19.10
C THR A 418 -24.34 -53.04 -18.77
N SER A 419 -23.38 -52.26 -18.23
CA SER A 419 -23.18 -50.79 -18.26
C SER A 419 -23.92 -49.92 -17.22
N PRO A 420 -23.30 -48.80 -16.74
CA PRO A 420 -23.71 -48.12 -15.51
C PRO A 420 -24.62 -46.89 -15.72
N PRO A 421 -25.49 -46.56 -14.74
CA PRO A 421 -26.25 -45.30 -14.70
C PRO A 421 -25.45 -44.13 -14.10
N SER A 422 -25.91 -42.91 -14.37
CA SER A 422 -25.31 -41.65 -13.88
C SER A 422 -25.42 -41.44 -12.35
N PRO A 423 -24.46 -40.72 -11.73
CA PRO A 423 -24.59 -40.27 -10.34
C PRO A 423 -25.62 -39.14 -10.17
N ALA A 424 -26.08 -38.97 -8.93
CA ALA A 424 -27.00 -37.92 -8.49
C ALA A 424 -26.38 -36.49 -8.57
N PRO A 425 -27.19 -35.42 -8.60
CA PRO A 425 -26.68 -34.07 -8.83
C PRO A 425 -25.83 -33.55 -7.66
N ALA A 426 -24.69 -32.94 -7.98
CA ALA A 426 -23.85 -32.23 -7.01
C ALA A 426 -24.55 -30.96 -6.49
N LEU A 427 -24.34 -30.66 -5.20
CA LEU A 427 -24.65 -29.35 -4.64
C LEU A 427 -23.88 -28.26 -5.41
N PRO A 428 -24.46 -27.06 -5.63
CA PRO A 428 -23.75 -25.98 -6.29
C PRO A 428 -22.56 -25.56 -5.43
N ALA A 429 -21.35 -25.57 -6.02
CA ALA A 429 -20.15 -25.09 -5.36
C ALA A 429 -20.34 -23.62 -4.94
N ALA A 430 -19.84 -23.27 -3.75
CA ALA A 430 -19.81 -21.88 -3.31
C ALA A 430 -19.03 -21.03 -4.35
N PRO A 431 -19.50 -19.82 -4.70
CA PRO A 431 -18.78 -18.96 -5.63
C PRO A 431 -17.39 -18.65 -5.06
N PRO A 432 -16.34 -18.59 -5.90
CA PRO A 432 -14.99 -18.28 -5.44
C PRO A 432 -14.96 -16.90 -4.76
N PRO A 433 -14.10 -16.69 -3.74
CA PRO A 433 -13.99 -15.40 -3.07
C PRO A 433 -13.62 -14.32 -4.09
N VAL A 434 -14.41 -13.24 -4.12
CA VAL A 434 -14.13 -12.09 -4.99
C VAL A 434 -12.92 -11.35 -4.43
N ILE A 435 -11.76 -11.59 -5.04
CA ILE A 435 -10.52 -10.88 -4.74
C ILE A 435 -10.70 -9.42 -5.19
N GLU A 436 -10.91 -8.51 -4.25
CA GLU A 436 -10.97 -7.07 -4.54
C GLU A 436 -9.60 -6.59 -5.03
N ALA A 437 -9.48 -6.31 -6.33
CA ALA A 437 -8.23 -5.84 -6.93
C ALA A 437 -7.77 -4.50 -6.30
N PRO A 438 -6.59 -4.44 -5.65
CA PRO A 438 -6.14 -3.28 -4.89
C PRO A 438 -5.74 -2.13 -5.82
N GLY A 439 -6.70 -1.26 -6.12
CA GLY A 439 -6.46 -0.02 -6.89
C GLY A 439 -7.56 0.36 -7.87
N PHE A 440 -8.46 -0.56 -8.25
CA PHE A 440 -9.51 -0.25 -9.24
C PHE A 440 -10.49 0.81 -8.73
N PHE A 441 -11.28 0.48 -7.70
CA PHE A 441 -12.33 1.37 -7.20
C PHE A 441 -11.82 2.75 -6.70
N PRO A 442 -10.67 2.88 -6.01
CA PRO A 442 -10.13 4.20 -5.64
C PRO A 442 -9.83 5.08 -6.85
N ASN A 443 -9.18 4.55 -7.90
CA ASN A 443 -8.89 5.31 -9.11
C ASN A 443 -10.15 5.62 -9.92
N LEU A 444 -11.12 4.69 -9.96
CA LEU A 444 -12.42 4.90 -10.60
C LEU A 444 -13.18 6.07 -9.94
N ILE A 445 -13.20 6.14 -8.60
CA ILE A 445 -13.80 7.25 -7.85
C ILE A 445 -13.10 8.57 -8.18
N LEU A 446 -11.76 8.59 -8.21
CA LEU A 446 -11.00 9.78 -8.56
C LEU A 446 -11.29 10.27 -10.00
N LYS A 447 -11.37 9.37 -10.99
CA LYS A 447 -11.75 9.72 -12.37
C LYS A 447 -13.20 10.18 -12.48
N THR A 448 -14.11 9.56 -11.72
CA THR A 448 -15.54 9.98 -11.67
C THR A 448 -15.68 11.41 -11.14
N ASP A 449 -14.96 11.76 -10.09
CA ASP A 449 -14.90 13.11 -9.52
C ASP A 449 -14.21 14.11 -10.47
N GLU A 450 -13.13 13.70 -11.15
CA GLU A 450 -12.44 14.51 -12.16
C GLU A 450 -13.35 14.85 -13.37
N ILE A 451 -14.09 13.86 -13.90
CA ILE A 451 -15.11 14.06 -14.93
C ILE A 451 -16.24 14.97 -14.40
N THR A 452 -16.69 14.75 -13.17
CA THR A 452 -17.75 15.56 -12.54
C THR A 452 -17.34 17.03 -12.40
N LYS A 453 -16.09 17.30 -12.05
CA LYS A 453 -15.52 18.66 -11.98
C LYS A 453 -15.39 19.30 -13.35
N ARG A 454 -14.91 18.58 -14.36
CA ARG A 454 -14.76 19.09 -15.74
C ARG A 454 -16.11 19.38 -16.41
N THR A 455 -17.09 18.50 -16.24
CA THR A 455 -18.48 18.73 -16.70
C THR A 455 -19.12 19.94 -16.00
N HIS A 456 -18.93 20.12 -14.68
CA HIS A 456 -19.35 21.36 -14.00
C HIS A 456 -18.66 22.61 -14.54
N ALA A 457 -17.36 22.56 -14.83
CA ALA A 457 -16.64 23.69 -15.44
C ALA A 457 -17.23 24.06 -16.82
N LEU A 458 -17.57 23.07 -17.64
CA LEU A 458 -18.20 23.29 -18.95
C LEU A 458 -19.64 23.83 -18.83
N LEU A 459 -20.44 23.35 -17.87
CA LEU A 459 -21.76 23.89 -17.58
C LEU A 459 -21.70 25.35 -17.09
N MET A 460 -20.65 25.74 -16.37
CA MET A 460 -20.44 27.15 -15.98
C MET A 460 -19.96 27.99 -17.17
N ALA A 461 -19.06 27.47 -18.01
CA ALA A 461 -18.65 28.14 -19.24
C ALA A 461 -19.85 28.39 -20.18
N ALA A 462 -20.75 27.42 -20.32
CA ALA A 462 -21.98 27.54 -21.10
C ALA A 462 -22.91 28.63 -20.53
N LYS A 463 -23.09 28.70 -19.21
CA LYS A 463 -23.86 29.76 -18.53
C LYS A 463 -23.25 31.16 -18.70
N THR A 464 -21.93 31.26 -18.88
CA THR A 464 -21.23 32.52 -19.16
C THR A 464 -20.99 32.78 -20.66
N GLN A 465 -21.53 31.93 -21.55
CA GLN A 465 -21.31 31.97 -23.01
C GLN A 465 -19.82 32.04 -23.43
N ASN A 466 -18.94 31.41 -22.64
CA ASN A 466 -17.48 31.43 -22.86
C ASN A 466 -17.03 30.29 -23.79
N GLU A 467 -17.43 30.41 -25.06
CA GLU A 467 -17.16 29.43 -26.13
C GLU A 467 -15.67 29.12 -26.32
N SER A 468 -14.79 30.09 -26.07
CA SER A 468 -13.33 29.92 -26.16
C SER A 468 -12.77 28.79 -25.30
N SER A 469 -13.49 28.42 -24.23
CA SER A 469 -13.09 27.39 -23.28
C SER A 469 -13.77 26.03 -23.53
N TYR A 470 -14.82 25.97 -24.36
CA TYR A 470 -15.60 24.73 -24.55
C TYR A 470 -14.72 23.60 -25.06
N LEU A 471 -14.06 23.80 -26.20
CA LEU A 471 -13.27 22.77 -26.88
C LEU A 471 -12.15 22.19 -26.01
N SER A 472 -11.50 23.04 -25.21
CA SER A 472 -10.47 22.61 -24.25
C SER A 472 -11.05 21.71 -23.17
N ILE A 473 -12.21 22.09 -22.60
CA ILE A 473 -12.85 21.31 -21.54
C ILE A 473 -13.48 20.02 -22.11
N CYS A 474 -14.10 20.05 -23.31
CA CYS A 474 -14.60 18.86 -23.99
C CYS A 474 -13.47 17.84 -24.24
N LYS A 475 -12.33 18.28 -24.79
CA LYS A 475 -11.17 17.40 -25.02
C LYS A 475 -10.62 16.84 -23.70
N GLN A 476 -10.58 17.62 -22.62
CA GLN A 476 -10.24 17.11 -21.28
C GLN A 476 -11.26 16.10 -20.72
N ILE A 477 -12.57 16.33 -20.91
CA ILE A 477 -13.63 15.38 -20.50
C ILE A 477 -13.43 14.05 -21.23
N ARG A 478 -13.22 14.06 -22.55
CA ARG A 478 -12.93 12.86 -23.32
C ARG A 478 -11.69 12.13 -22.83
N CYS A 479 -10.56 12.82 -22.63
CA CYS A 479 -9.37 12.21 -22.06
C CYS A 479 -9.66 11.54 -20.70
N SER A 480 -10.45 12.18 -19.84
CA SER A 480 -10.86 11.62 -18.54
C SER A 480 -11.69 10.33 -18.67
N VAL A 481 -12.61 10.29 -19.64
CA VAL A 481 -13.48 9.14 -19.94
C VAL A 481 -12.69 7.98 -20.53
N VAL A 482 -11.75 8.27 -21.43
CA VAL A 482 -10.86 7.27 -22.03
C VAL A 482 -9.86 6.75 -21.00
N GLU A 483 -9.30 7.61 -20.14
CA GLU A 483 -8.49 7.18 -18.99
C GLU A 483 -9.28 6.30 -18.00
N MET A 484 -10.58 6.55 -17.83
CA MET A 484 -11.46 5.73 -17.01
C MET A 484 -11.72 4.34 -17.63
N SER A 485 -11.62 4.18 -18.96
CA SER A 485 -11.77 2.87 -19.59
C SER A 485 -10.55 1.97 -19.36
N TYR A 486 -9.35 2.57 -19.31
CA TYR A 486 -8.10 1.87 -18.97
C TYR A 486 -8.01 1.40 -17.51
N LEU A 487 -8.93 1.83 -16.64
CA LEU A 487 -9.00 1.34 -15.26
C LEU A 487 -9.69 -0.03 -15.12
N LEU A 488 -10.53 -0.42 -16.08
CA LEU A 488 -11.33 -1.65 -15.95
C LEU A 488 -10.41 -2.90 -16.06
N PRO A 489 -10.34 -3.77 -15.04
CA PRO A 489 -9.50 -4.96 -15.11
C PRO A 489 -9.97 -5.91 -16.23
N GLN A 490 -9.04 -6.46 -17.01
CA GLN A 490 -9.37 -7.37 -18.12
C GLN A 490 -10.03 -8.70 -17.66
N SER A 491 -9.96 -9.01 -16.37
CA SER A 491 -10.68 -10.11 -15.71
C SER A 491 -12.16 -9.82 -15.42
N PHE A 492 -12.62 -8.57 -15.55
CA PHE A 492 -13.96 -8.13 -15.12
C PHE A 492 -15.04 -8.43 -16.19
N ALA A 493 -15.37 -9.71 -16.36
CA ALA A 493 -16.19 -10.23 -17.46
C ALA A 493 -17.72 -9.90 -17.42
N GLU A 494 -18.11 -8.71 -16.93
CA GLU A 494 -19.52 -8.29 -16.89
C GLU A 494 -19.91 -7.49 -18.17
N PRO A 495 -20.89 -7.96 -18.98
CA PRO A 495 -21.26 -7.29 -20.24
C PRO A 495 -21.92 -5.92 -20.04
N ALA A 496 -22.65 -5.73 -18.94
CA ALA A 496 -23.35 -4.46 -18.65
C ALA A 496 -22.36 -3.31 -18.42
N CYS A 497 -21.31 -3.54 -17.64
CA CYS A 497 -20.24 -2.57 -17.40
C CYS A 497 -19.49 -2.23 -18.70
N HIS A 498 -19.22 -3.21 -19.56
CA HIS A 498 -18.59 -2.99 -20.87
C HIS A 498 -19.47 -2.16 -21.82
N SER A 499 -20.79 -2.43 -21.88
CA SER A 499 -21.71 -1.60 -22.69
C SER A 499 -21.73 -0.17 -22.18
N ALA A 500 -21.97 0.02 -20.87
CA ALA A 500 -22.07 1.34 -20.27
C ALA A 500 -20.78 2.17 -20.48
N LEU A 501 -19.61 1.53 -20.41
CA LEU A 501 -18.33 2.17 -20.68
C LEU A 501 -18.19 2.62 -22.15
N GLN A 502 -18.55 1.76 -23.10
CA GLN A 502 -18.59 2.09 -24.53
C GLN A 502 -19.60 3.20 -24.85
N ASP A 503 -20.73 3.24 -24.14
CA ASP A 503 -21.76 4.27 -24.28
C ASP A 503 -21.26 5.65 -23.78
N ILE A 504 -20.44 5.71 -22.72
CA ILE A 504 -19.80 6.97 -22.27
C ILE A 504 -18.74 7.44 -23.26
N ILE A 505 -17.89 6.53 -23.77
CA ILE A 505 -16.84 6.87 -24.74
C ILE A 505 -17.49 7.54 -25.96
N ARG A 506 -18.52 6.91 -26.55
CA ARG A 506 -19.29 7.48 -27.66
C ARG A 506 -19.89 8.84 -27.31
N ALA A 507 -20.52 9.00 -26.15
CA ALA A 507 -21.05 10.30 -25.71
C ALA A 507 -19.97 11.39 -25.49
N ALA A 508 -18.73 10.99 -25.18
CA ALA A 508 -17.61 11.91 -24.99
C ALA A 508 -16.89 12.27 -26.31
N ASP A 509 -16.89 11.37 -27.30
CA ASP A 509 -16.51 11.67 -28.68
C ASP A 509 -17.55 12.60 -29.33
N ASP A 510 -18.85 12.28 -29.22
CA ASP A 510 -19.96 13.15 -29.66
C ASP A 510 -19.83 14.58 -29.08
N LEU A 511 -19.46 14.69 -27.80
CA LEU A 511 -19.24 15.98 -27.12
C LEU A 511 -18.05 16.77 -27.70
N VAL A 512 -17.00 16.11 -28.19
CA VAL A 512 -15.84 16.78 -28.80
C VAL A 512 -16.14 17.16 -30.25
N ASP A 513 -16.64 16.21 -31.04
CA ASP A 513 -16.78 16.37 -32.49
C ASP A 513 -17.89 17.38 -32.83
N ASN A 514 -19.00 17.40 -32.07
CA ASN A 514 -20.00 18.45 -32.20
C ASN A 514 -19.54 19.80 -31.63
N CYS A 515 -18.54 19.85 -30.74
CA CYS A 515 -18.06 21.11 -30.16
C CYS A 515 -17.36 21.99 -31.20
N ASP A 516 -16.64 21.42 -32.17
CA ASP A 516 -16.02 22.18 -33.24
C ASP A 516 -17.07 22.68 -34.26
N CYS A 517 -18.12 21.89 -34.56
CA CYS A 517 -19.22 22.29 -35.44
C CYS A 517 -20.13 23.40 -34.86
N LEU A 518 -20.40 23.37 -33.54
CA LEU A 518 -21.32 24.30 -32.88
C LEU A 518 -20.83 25.76 -32.86
N LEU A 519 -19.54 26.03 -33.09
CA LEU A 519 -18.96 27.39 -33.04
C LEU A 519 -19.35 28.31 -34.21
N THR A 520 -20.41 27.95 -34.96
CA THR A 520 -20.94 28.70 -36.11
C THR A 520 -22.37 29.21 -35.91
N GLY A 521 -23.08 28.79 -34.84
CA GLY A 521 -24.46 29.19 -34.53
C GLY A 521 -24.59 30.32 -33.50
N ASP A 522 -25.83 30.59 -33.05
CA ASP A 522 -26.09 31.56 -31.98
C ASP A 522 -25.60 31.05 -30.61
N LYS A 523 -24.97 31.92 -29.83
CA LYS A 523 -24.32 31.60 -28.55
C LYS A 523 -25.28 30.98 -27.52
N ALA A 524 -26.56 31.35 -27.56
CA ALA A 524 -27.57 30.76 -26.68
C ALA A 524 -27.91 29.31 -27.10
N GLU A 525 -28.06 29.05 -28.39
CA GLU A 525 -28.27 27.72 -28.94
C GLU A 525 -27.02 26.83 -28.76
N ASN A 526 -25.83 27.36 -29.02
CA ASN A 526 -24.54 26.69 -28.80
C ASN A 526 -24.42 26.23 -27.33
N ALA A 527 -24.70 27.13 -26.38
CA ALA A 527 -24.70 26.80 -24.95
C ALA A 527 -25.77 25.75 -24.61
N GLN A 528 -26.99 25.84 -25.15
CA GLN A 528 -28.05 24.87 -24.92
C GLN A 528 -27.71 23.48 -25.48
N ASN A 529 -27.01 23.40 -26.61
CA ASN A 529 -26.59 22.14 -27.22
C ASN A 529 -25.40 21.50 -26.49
N ILE A 530 -24.40 22.29 -26.07
CA ILE A 530 -23.32 21.81 -25.18
C ILE A 530 -23.89 21.27 -23.86
N ILE A 531 -24.90 21.93 -23.26
CA ILE A 531 -25.55 21.43 -22.03
C ILE A 531 -26.20 20.05 -22.24
N LYS A 532 -26.84 19.79 -23.40
CA LYS A 532 -27.39 18.46 -23.75
C LYS A 532 -26.29 17.40 -23.85
N LEU A 533 -25.22 17.69 -24.61
CA LEU A 533 -24.11 16.74 -24.82
C LEU A 533 -23.38 16.42 -23.51
N VAL A 534 -23.14 17.41 -22.66
CA VAL A 534 -22.56 17.22 -21.32
C VAL A 534 -23.45 16.40 -20.41
N PHE A 535 -24.78 16.56 -20.51
CA PHE A 535 -25.72 15.73 -19.75
C PHE A 535 -25.64 14.26 -20.16
N ASN A 536 -25.46 13.94 -21.45
CA ASN A 536 -25.29 12.56 -21.91
C ASN A 536 -24.04 11.90 -21.30
N VAL A 537 -22.90 12.60 -21.27
CA VAL A 537 -21.68 12.10 -20.61
C VAL A 537 -21.92 11.89 -19.11
N ALA A 538 -22.50 12.87 -18.41
CA ALA A 538 -22.77 12.76 -16.97
C ALA A 538 -23.78 11.63 -16.64
N HIS A 539 -24.78 11.41 -17.51
CA HIS A 539 -25.72 10.31 -17.39
C HIS A 539 -25.03 8.95 -17.60
N GLY A 540 -24.21 8.81 -18.65
CA GLY A 540 -23.44 7.59 -18.91
C GLY A 540 -22.53 7.23 -17.74
N VAL A 541 -21.77 8.21 -17.22
CA VAL A 541 -20.88 8.01 -16.06
C VAL A 541 -21.66 7.50 -14.85
N LYS A 542 -22.85 8.06 -14.59
CA LYS A 542 -23.76 7.54 -13.56
C LYS A 542 -24.18 6.09 -13.85
N THR A 543 -24.60 5.78 -15.09
CA THR A 543 -25.01 4.42 -15.49
C THR A 543 -23.90 3.39 -15.25
N PHE A 544 -22.66 3.69 -15.66
CA PHE A 544 -21.49 2.83 -15.45
C PHE A 544 -21.14 2.65 -13.97
N VAL A 545 -21.19 3.72 -13.17
CA VAL A 545 -21.03 3.58 -11.71
C VAL A 545 -22.15 2.74 -11.09
N THR A 546 -23.37 2.78 -11.63
CA THR A 546 -24.49 1.93 -11.16
C THR A 546 -24.50 0.50 -11.71
N SER A 547 -23.69 0.16 -12.72
CA SER A 547 -23.65 -1.21 -13.24
C SER A 547 -22.82 -2.18 -12.37
N PHE A 548 -21.92 -1.68 -11.50
CA PHE A 548 -21.14 -2.51 -10.60
C PHE A 548 -21.98 -3.10 -9.44
N PRO A 549 -22.14 -4.44 -9.31
CA PRO A 549 -23.00 -5.05 -8.29
C PRO A 549 -22.63 -4.70 -6.85
N HIS A 550 -21.33 -4.57 -6.54
CA HIS A 550 -20.83 -4.31 -5.18
C HIS A 550 -21.23 -2.92 -4.63
N LEU A 551 -21.56 -1.95 -5.50
CA LEU A 551 -22.06 -0.64 -5.07
C LEU A 551 -23.57 -0.65 -4.73
N ARG A 552 -24.30 -1.71 -5.13
CA ARG A 552 -25.75 -1.83 -4.94
C ARG A 552 -26.14 -2.20 -3.50
N ASN A 553 -25.29 -2.94 -2.79
CA ASN A 553 -25.56 -3.49 -1.45
C ASN A 553 -25.06 -2.61 -0.28
N LYS A 554 -24.97 -1.29 -0.47
CA LYS A 554 -24.70 -0.31 0.62
C LYS A 554 -25.82 0.74 0.80
N GLN A 555 -27.06 0.36 0.53
CA GLN A 555 -28.17 0.91 1.33
C GLN A 555 -28.19 0.21 2.70
N PRO A 556 -28.31 0.94 3.82
CA PRO A 556 -28.57 0.30 5.11
C PRO A 556 -29.95 -0.38 5.07
N PRO A 557 -30.16 -1.48 5.80
CA PRO A 557 -31.48 -2.09 5.91
C PRO A 557 -32.46 -1.07 6.49
N SER A 558 -33.58 -0.84 5.78
CA SER A 558 -34.59 0.11 6.20
C SER A 558 -35.31 -0.39 7.45
N LEU A 559 -35.11 0.30 8.57
CA LEU A 559 -35.93 0.17 9.77
C LEU A 559 -37.40 0.49 9.44
N GLY A 560 -38.22 -0.54 9.27
CA GLY A 560 -39.66 -0.36 9.09
C GLY A 560 -40.40 -1.60 8.57
N GLN A 561 -41.19 -2.22 9.45
CA GLN A 561 -42.51 -2.84 9.22
C GLN A 561 -42.59 -3.87 8.06
N THR A 562 -42.94 -5.12 8.30
CA THR A 562 -44.01 -5.59 9.20
C THR A 562 -43.58 -6.71 10.15
#